data_AF-A0A925A2Y0-F1
#
_entry.id   AF-A0A925A2Y0-F1
#
_cell.length_a   1.000
_cell.length_b   1.000
_cell.length_c   1.000
_cell.angle_alpha   90.00
_cell.angle_beta   90.00
_cell.angle_gamma   90.00
#
_symmetry.space_group_name_H-M   'P 1'
#
loop_
_entity.id
_entity.type
_entity.pdbx_description
1 polymer ?
#
loop_
_entity_poly.entity_id
_entity_poly.type
_entity_poly.pdbx_seq_one_letter_code
_entity_poly.pdbx_strand_id
1 'polypeptide(L)'
;HFFTDVFQMMKATIITFRDHLKRSKDVEDRFEGYYPEWPIIDRIGSSIASRLAFGALYTWFYIEFVPAGLEWLYLLLPVHYMLGPLHGAIVNWCGHKYGYSNFDNNDKSKNTTPFDFLMLGELFQNNHHRYPNSANFGKKWFEIDPVYPVMKLMHYLKIIKLRKAF
;
A
#
# COMPACT_ATOMS: atom_id res chain seq x y z
N HIS A 1 -12.45 -13.51 -9.27
CA HIS A 1 -12.31 -13.34 -7.81
C HIS A 1 -11.62 -14.57 -7.28
N PHE A 2 -10.36 -14.47 -6.85
CA PHE A 2 -9.61 -15.62 -6.38
C PHE A 2 -9.96 -16.01 -4.93
N PHE A 3 -10.46 -15.07 -4.12
CA PHE A 3 -10.84 -15.28 -2.73
C PHE A 3 -12.30 -14.91 -2.47
N THR A 4 -12.97 -15.66 -1.60
CA THR A 4 -14.39 -15.46 -1.25
C THR A 4 -14.61 -14.33 -0.25
N ASP A 5 -13.62 -14.08 0.61
CA ASP A 5 -13.65 -13.05 1.65
C ASP A 5 -12.26 -12.43 1.89
N VAL A 6 -12.25 -11.30 2.59
CA VAL A 6 -11.03 -10.51 2.84
C VAL A 6 -10.03 -11.25 3.71
N PHE A 7 -10.49 -12.10 4.64
CA PHE A 7 -9.60 -12.79 5.57
C PHE A 7 -8.82 -13.88 4.84
N GLN A 8 -9.44 -14.60 3.92
CA GLN A 8 -8.75 -15.56 3.05
C GLN A 8 -7.68 -14.87 2.21
N MET A 9 -8.01 -13.73 1.59
CA MET A 9 -7.04 -12.95 0.81
C MET A 9 -5.86 -12.48 1.68
N MET A 10 -6.13 -11.92 2.86
CA MET A 10 -5.09 -11.46 3.77
C MET A 10 -4.22 -12.61 4.29
N LYS A 11 -4.81 -13.77 4.57
CA LYS A 11 -4.08 -14.98 4.97
C LYS A 11 -3.18 -15.49 3.84
N ALA A 12 -3.66 -15.52 2.60
CA ALA A 12 -2.84 -15.89 1.45
C ALA A 12 -1.69 -14.89 1.22
N THR A 13 -1.99 -13.59 1.38
CA THR A 13 -1.00 -12.50 1.25
C THR A 13 0.12 -12.62 2.28
N ILE A 14 -0.19 -12.86 3.56
CA ILE A 14 0.85 -13.00 4.59
C ILE A 14 1.70 -14.26 4.43
N ILE A 15 1.12 -15.36 3.95
CA ILE A 15 1.87 -16.59 3.65
C ILE A 15 2.86 -16.31 2.52
N THR A 16 2.36 -15.76 1.40
CA THR A 16 3.18 -15.42 0.22
C THR A 16 4.31 -14.45 0.60
N PHE A 17 3.99 -13.39 1.35
CA PHE A 17 4.98 -12.44 1.84
C PHE A 17 6.06 -13.09 2.71
N ARG A 18 5.67 -13.99 3.64
CA ARG A 18 6.63 -14.70 4.50
C ARG A 18 7.53 -15.64 3.70
N ASP A 19 6.99 -16.30 2.69
CA ASP A 19 7.76 -17.20 1.83
C ASP A 19 8.82 -16.42 1.04
N HIS A 20 8.47 -15.24 0.51
CA HIS A 20 9.44 -14.36 -0.16
C HIS A 20 10.44 -13.73 0.82
N LEU A 21 10.02 -13.30 2.01
CA LEU A 21 10.92 -12.77 3.03
C LEU A 21 11.97 -13.81 3.46
N LYS A 22 11.57 -15.09 3.54
CA LYS A 22 12.47 -16.22 3.85
C LYS A 22 13.23 -16.73 2.62
N ARG A 23 12.94 -16.19 1.43
CA ARG A 23 13.45 -16.68 0.13
C ARG A 23 13.24 -18.19 -0.04
N SER A 24 12.11 -18.70 0.45
CA SER A 24 11.77 -20.13 0.39
C SER A 24 10.98 -20.50 -0.86
N LYS A 25 10.57 -19.51 -1.66
CA LYS A 25 9.84 -19.70 -2.91
C LYS A 25 10.27 -18.63 -3.91
N ASP A 26 10.54 -19.07 -5.14
CA ASP A 26 10.84 -18.17 -6.25
C ASP A 26 9.64 -17.31 -6.60
N VAL A 27 9.92 -16.12 -7.14
CA VAL A 27 8.88 -15.24 -7.68
C VAL A 27 8.31 -15.86 -8.96
N GLU A 28 7.05 -15.53 -9.27
CA GLU A 28 6.45 -15.97 -10.53
C GLU A 28 7.20 -15.37 -11.72
N ASP A 29 7.35 -16.11 -12.82
CA ASP A 29 8.10 -15.71 -14.02
C ASP A 29 7.75 -14.30 -14.53
N ARG A 30 6.48 -13.90 -14.42
CA ARG A 30 6.00 -12.55 -14.82
C ARG A 30 6.57 -11.40 -13.98
N PHE A 31 7.10 -11.71 -12.81
CA PHE A 31 7.76 -10.78 -11.89
C PHE A 31 9.27 -10.99 -11.85
N GLU A 32 9.82 -11.86 -12.71
CA GLU A 32 11.26 -11.94 -12.90
C GLU A 32 11.78 -10.63 -13.52
N GLY A 33 12.84 -10.10 -12.92
CA GLY A 33 13.44 -8.85 -13.34
C GLY A 33 14.43 -8.32 -12.31
N TYR A 34 15.22 -7.33 -12.72
CA TYR A 34 16.16 -6.66 -11.82
C TYR A 34 15.45 -5.53 -11.06
N TYR A 35 14.77 -5.88 -9.99
CA TYR A 35 14.22 -4.92 -9.03
C TYR A 35 15.26 -4.59 -7.96
N PRO A 36 15.38 -3.31 -7.54
CA PRO A 36 16.27 -2.96 -6.45
C PRO A 36 15.78 -3.56 -5.13
N GLU A 37 16.57 -4.44 -4.53
CA GLU A 37 16.29 -5.02 -3.21
C GLU A 37 17.04 -4.25 -2.11
N TRP A 38 16.40 -4.10 -0.95
CA TRP A 38 16.97 -3.43 0.22
C TRP A 38 16.87 -4.30 1.48
N PRO A 39 17.68 -5.36 1.61
CA PRO A 39 17.48 -6.39 2.64
C PRO A 39 17.50 -5.87 4.08
N ILE A 40 18.24 -4.78 4.33
CA ILE A 40 18.30 -4.12 5.64
C ILE A 40 16.95 -3.47 5.97
N ILE A 41 16.36 -2.76 5.00
CA ILE A 41 15.06 -2.11 5.15
C ILE A 41 13.97 -3.17 5.37
N ASP A 42 14.00 -4.24 4.58
CA ASP A 42 13.06 -5.36 4.73
C ASP A 42 13.18 -6.03 6.10
N ARG A 43 14.42 -6.24 6.59
CA ARG A 43 14.65 -6.81 7.92
C ARG A 43 14.12 -5.89 9.02
N ILE A 44 14.34 -4.59 8.92
CA ILE A 44 13.83 -3.62 9.90
C ILE A 44 12.30 -3.61 9.85
N GLY A 45 11.71 -3.44 8.67
CA GLY A 45 10.26 -3.35 8.47
C GLY A 45 9.49 -4.63 8.84
N SER A 46 10.12 -5.79 8.72
CA SER A 46 9.50 -7.08 9.10
C SER A 46 9.77 -7.52 10.54
N SER A 47 10.68 -6.84 11.26
CA SER A 47 11.08 -7.22 12.62
C SER A 47 9.98 -6.98 13.65
N ILE A 48 9.96 -7.82 14.70
CA ILE A 48 9.09 -7.59 15.85
C ILE A 48 9.50 -6.34 16.64
N ALA A 49 10.80 -6.04 16.71
CA ALA A 49 11.32 -4.86 17.38
C ALA A 49 10.75 -3.57 16.78
N SER A 50 10.73 -3.46 15.44
CA SER A 50 10.10 -2.32 14.75
C SER A 50 8.61 -2.20 15.06
N ARG A 51 7.86 -3.32 15.03
CA ARG A 51 6.43 -3.33 15.38
C ARG A 51 6.17 -2.85 16.81
N LEU A 52 6.96 -3.33 17.77
CA LEU A 52 6.85 -2.91 19.17
C LEU A 52 7.25 -1.43 19.34
N ALA A 53 8.29 -0.98 18.64
CA ALA A 53 8.73 0.42 18.67
C ALA A 53 7.64 1.36 18.14
N PHE A 54 7.02 1.05 16.99
CA PHE A 54 5.89 1.83 16.48
C PHE A 54 4.67 1.74 17.39
N GLY A 55 4.37 0.57 17.97
CA GLY A 55 3.29 0.44 18.95
C GLY A 55 3.50 1.32 20.18
N ALA A 56 4.72 1.36 20.71
CA ALA A 56 5.11 2.23 21.82
C ALA A 56 5.02 3.72 21.42
N LEU A 57 5.48 4.07 20.21
CA LEU A 57 5.41 5.44 19.69
C LEU A 57 3.95 5.93 19.58
N TYR A 58 3.06 5.11 19.02
CA TYR A 58 1.63 5.42 18.97
C TYR A 58 1.04 5.55 20.37
N THR A 59 1.34 4.61 21.28
CA THR A 59 0.88 4.69 22.67
C THR A 59 1.32 6.00 23.33
N TRP A 60 2.59 6.35 23.19
CA TRP A 60 3.17 7.56 23.76
C TRP A 60 2.50 8.81 23.20
N PHE A 61 2.27 8.87 21.88
CA PHE A 61 1.54 9.98 21.27
C PHE A 61 0.14 10.14 21.88
N TYR A 62 -0.58 9.05 22.11
CA TYR A 62 -1.88 9.10 22.76
C TYR A 62 -1.80 9.60 24.21
N ILE A 63 -0.82 9.15 24.98
CA ILE A 63 -0.61 9.60 26.36
C ILE A 63 -0.37 11.10 26.43
N GLU A 64 0.41 11.65 25.51
CA GLU A 64 0.77 13.07 25.51
C GLU A 64 -0.39 13.97 25.04
N PHE A 65 -1.15 13.54 24.05
CA PHE A 65 -2.06 14.42 23.31
C PHE A 65 -3.56 14.16 23.56
N VAL A 66 -3.96 13.06 24.20
CA VAL A 66 -5.38 12.83 24.54
C VAL A 66 -5.78 13.73 25.72
N PRO A 67 -6.71 14.69 25.54
CA PRO A 67 -7.15 15.55 26.63
C PRO A 67 -7.96 14.78 27.67
N ALA A 68 -7.92 15.25 28.92
CA ALA A 68 -8.79 14.76 29.99
C ALA A 68 -10.27 14.91 29.57
N GLY A 69 -11.07 13.86 29.79
CA GLY A 69 -12.46 13.75 29.35
C GLY A 69 -12.65 13.17 27.94
N LEU A 70 -11.57 12.89 27.20
CA LEU A 70 -11.59 12.22 25.89
C LEU A 70 -10.83 10.89 25.89
N GLU A 71 -10.75 10.20 27.02
CA GLU A 71 -10.01 8.94 27.19
C GLU A 71 -10.57 7.82 26.31
N TRP A 72 -11.82 7.91 25.87
CA TRP A 72 -12.36 6.97 24.90
C TRP A 72 -11.56 6.94 23.58
N LEU A 73 -10.78 8.00 23.26
CA LEU A 73 -9.89 8.01 22.10
C LEU A 73 -8.84 6.89 22.16
N TYR A 74 -8.42 6.43 23.34
CA TYR A 74 -7.50 5.28 23.47
C TYR A 74 -8.03 4.01 22.80
N LEU A 75 -9.36 3.89 22.59
CA LEU A 75 -9.95 2.78 21.83
C LEU A 75 -9.55 2.76 20.34
N LEU A 76 -8.95 3.83 19.84
CA LEU A 76 -8.39 3.89 18.48
C LEU A 76 -6.98 3.29 18.38
N LEU A 77 -6.29 3.01 19.49
CA LEU A 77 -4.94 2.42 19.45
C LEU A 77 -4.87 1.09 18.69
N PRO A 78 -5.79 0.12 18.90
CA PRO A 78 -5.79 -1.11 18.11
C PRO A 78 -5.90 -0.86 16.60
N VAL A 79 -6.65 0.16 16.18
CA VAL A 79 -6.77 0.54 14.77
C VAL A 79 -5.42 1.06 14.25
N HIS A 80 -4.74 1.94 15.01
CA HIS A 80 -3.44 2.49 14.63
C HIS A 80 -2.34 1.43 14.54
N TYR A 81 -2.34 0.46 15.45
CA TYR A 81 -1.41 -0.69 15.36
C TYR A 81 -1.63 -1.55 14.11
N MET A 82 -2.86 -1.55 13.58
CA MET A 82 -3.27 -2.38 12.45
C MET A 82 -3.39 -1.61 11.13
N LEU A 83 -3.02 -0.32 11.08
CA LEU A 83 -3.20 0.52 9.88
C LEU A 83 -2.53 -0.07 8.63
N GLY A 84 -1.31 -0.61 8.75
CA GLY A 84 -0.64 -1.28 7.62
C GLY A 84 -1.47 -2.45 7.08
N PRO A 85 -1.82 -3.40 7.97
CA PRO A 85 -2.90 -4.37 7.84
C PRO A 85 -4.04 -3.99 6.92
N LEU A 86 -4.69 -2.95 7.41
CA LEU A 86 -5.96 -2.43 6.94
C LEU A 86 -5.81 -1.76 5.58
N HIS A 87 -4.76 -0.96 5.37
CA HIS A 87 -4.46 -0.34 4.07
C HIS A 87 -4.24 -1.41 2.99
N GLY A 88 -3.41 -2.42 3.26
CA GLY A 88 -3.19 -3.51 2.32
C GLY A 88 -4.47 -4.29 2.00
N ALA A 89 -5.32 -4.50 3.01
CA ALA A 89 -6.64 -5.12 2.80
C ALA A 89 -7.52 -4.25 1.92
N ILE A 90 -7.63 -2.95 2.18
CA ILE A 90 -8.45 -2.00 1.41
C ILE A 90 -7.98 -1.98 -0.06
N VAL A 91 -6.69 -1.74 -0.30
CA VAL A 91 -6.14 -1.62 -1.66
C VAL A 91 -6.36 -2.90 -2.46
N ASN A 92 -5.98 -4.06 -1.90
CA ASN A 92 -6.03 -5.32 -2.63
C ASN A 92 -7.47 -5.85 -2.78
N TRP A 93 -8.26 -5.83 -1.69
CA TRP A 93 -9.63 -6.36 -1.74
C TRP A 93 -10.54 -5.47 -2.58
N CYS A 94 -10.55 -4.16 -2.30
CA CYS A 94 -11.41 -3.25 -3.03
C CYS A 94 -10.93 -3.12 -4.48
N GLY A 95 -9.61 -3.04 -4.69
CA GLY A 95 -8.99 -2.99 -6.01
C GLY A 95 -9.23 -4.23 -6.89
N HIS A 96 -9.75 -5.33 -6.35
CA HIS A 96 -10.16 -6.50 -7.14
C HIS A 96 -11.66 -6.81 -7.08
N LYS A 97 -12.44 -6.06 -6.29
CA LYS A 97 -13.87 -6.31 -6.06
C LYS A 97 -14.77 -5.17 -6.52
N TYR A 98 -14.40 -3.93 -6.22
CA TYR A 98 -15.26 -2.77 -6.35
C TYR A 98 -14.69 -1.74 -7.33
N GLY A 99 -15.58 -0.97 -7.94
CA GLY A 99 -15.21 0.10 -8.87
C GLY A 99 -15.12 -0.32 -10.33
N TYR A 100 -14.35 0.44 -11.10
CA TYR A 100 -14.34 0.44 -12.57
C TYR A 100 -12.97 0.02 -13.11
N SER A 101 -12.91 -0.31 -14.41
CA SER A 101 -11.66 -0.69 -15.07
C SER A 101 -11.49 0.16 -16.33
N ASN A 102 -10.31 0.76 -16.49
CA ASN A 102 -9.92 1.47 -17.70
C ASN A 102 -9.26 0.54 -18.73
N PHE A 103 -8.64 -0.54 -18.27
CA PHE A 103 -7.87 -1.49 -19.06
C PHE A 103 -8.31 -2.93 -18.80
N ASP A 104 -8.26 -3.74 -19.85
CA ASP A 104 -8.41 -5.19 -19.73
C ASP A 104 -7.03 -5.83 -19.53
N ASN A 105 -6.70 -6.09 -18.26
CA ASN A 105 -5.43 -6.71 -17.85
C ASN A 105 -5.56 -8.23 -17.63
N ASN A 106 -6.72 -8.83 -17.90
CA ASN A 106 -7.04 -10.24 -17.59
C ASN A 106 -6.87 -10.66 -16.10
N ASP A 107 -6.81 -9.72 -15.15
CA ASP A 107 -6.57 -9.98 -13.71
C ASP A 107 -7.71 -9.51 -12.78
N LYS A 108 -8.82 -9.02 -13.35
CA LYS A 108 -9.99 -8.45 -12.64
C LYS A 108 -9.67 -7.25 -11.74
N SER A 109 -8.52 -6.60 -11.91
CA SER A 109 -8.18 -5.35 -11.22
C SER A 109 -9.16 -4.22 -11.58
N LYS A 110 -9.37 -3.33 -10.61
CA LYS A 110 -10.31 -2.20 -10.64
C LYS A 110 -9.71 -0.98 -9.95
N ASN A 111 -10.07 0.19 -10.42
CA ASN A 111 -9.91 1.44 -9.70
C ASN A 111 -11.08 1.57 -8.74
N THR A 112 -10.82 1.59 -7.43
CA THR A 112 -11.88 1.54 -6.42
C THR A 112 -12.69 2.84 -6.38
N THR A 113 -12.01 3.98 -6.41
CA THR A 113 -12.60 5.32 -6.39
C THR A 113 -11.95 6.23 -7.44
N PRO A 114 -12.61 7.31 -7.88
CA PRO A 114 -11.99 8.32 -8.75
C PRO A 114 -11.08 9.29 -7.99
N PHE A 115 -11.26 9.42 -6.68
CA PHE A 115 -10.45 10.24 -5.79
C PHE A 115 -9.92 9.38 -4.65
N ASP A 116 -8.60 9.28 -4.54
CA ASP A 116 -7.95 8.49 -3.50
C ASP A 116 -6.96 9.31 -2.70
N PHE A 117 -7.51 10.10 -1.77
CA PHE A 117 -6.71 10.86 -0.83
C PHE A 117 -6.21 10.00 0.33
N LEU A 118 -7.00 9.01 0.78
CA LEU A 118 -6.71 8.27 1.99
C LEU A 118 -5.59 7.24 1.78
N MET A 119 -5.62 6.51 0.66
CA MET A 119 -4.54 5.59 0.29
C MET A 119 -3.55 6.24 -0.68
N LEU A 120 -3.62 7.56 -0.87
CA LEU A 120 -2.64 8.33 -1.62
C LEU A 120 -2.44 7.88 -3.08
N GLY A 121 -3.49 7.40 -3.73
CA GLY A 121 -3.50 6.97 -5.14
C GLY A 121 -3.47 5.46 -5.34
N GLU A 122 -3.14 4.67 -4.31
CA GLU A 122 -3.05 3.21 -4.35
C GLU A 122 -4.38 2.52 -4.71
N LEU A 123 -5.52 3.20 -4.62
CA LEU A 123 -6.82 2.65 -5.06
C LEU A 123 -6.98 2.57 -6.59
N PHE A 124 -6.05 3.11 -7.37
CA PHE A 124 -6.04 2.99 -8.84
C PHE A 124 -5.36 1.69 -9.34
N GLN A 125 -5.73 0.55 -8.73
CA GLN A 125 -5.10 -0.76 -8.95
C GLN A 125 -5.11 -1.19 -10.43
N ASN A 126 -6.20 -0.95 -11.18
CA ASN A 126 -6.28 -1.33 -12.60
C ASN A 126 -5.30 -0.55 -13.47
N ASN A 127 -5.13 0.74 -13.18
CA ASN A 127 -4.16 1.57 -13.87
C ASN A 127 -2.73 1.15 -13.51
N HIS A 128 -2.47 0.87 -12.23
CA HIS A 128 -1.16 0.41 -11.75
C HIS A 128 -0.78 -0.94 -12.38
N HIS A 129 -1.71 -1.90 -12.44
CA HIS A 129 -1.45 -3.21 -13.05
C HIS A 129 -1.16 -3.10 -14.56
N ARG A 130 -1.77 -2.15 -15.27
CA ARG A 130 -1.47 -1.90 -16.68
C ARG A 130 -0.11 -1.24 -16.87
N TYR A 131 0.24 -0.29 -16.00
CA TYR A 131 1.45 0.52 -16.10
C TYR A 131 2.20 0.57 -14.75
N PRO A 132 2.83 -0.53 -14.32
CA PRO A 132 3.40 -0.65 -12.97
C PRO A 132 4.56 0.32 -12.71
N ASN A 133 5.27 0.72 -13.76
CA ASN A 133 6.39 1.66 -13.68
C ASN A 133 5.96 3.14 -13.75
N SER A 134 4.67 3.42 -13.92
CA SER A 134 4.15 4.79 -14.04
C SER A 134 4.14 5.50 -12.69
N ALA A 135 4.83 6.64 -12.61
CA ALA A 135 4.82 7.49 -11.42
C ALA A 135 3.48 8.19 -11.12
N ASN A 136 2.57 8.24 -12.10
CA ASN A 136 1.20 8.72 -11.92
C ASN A 136 0.25 7.53 -12.08
N PHE A 137 -0.53 7.24 -11.04
CA PHE A 137 -1.53 6.17 -11.07
C PHE A 137 -2.84 6.61 -11.72
N GLY A 138 -3.11 7.91 -11.83
CA GLY A 138 -4.25 8.45 -12.60
C GLY A 138 -4.01 8.40 -14.12
N LYS A 139 -5.03 7.98 -14.87
CA LYS A 139 -5.03 7.85 -16.35
C LYS A 139 -6.19 8.60 -17.01
N LYS A 140 -7.27 8.88 -16.29
CA LYS A 140 -8.36 9.75 -16.72
C LYS A 140 -8.28 11.11 -16.03
N TRP A 141 -8.88 12.13 -16.62
CA TRP A 141 -8.82 13.51 -16.11
C TRP A 141 -9.44 13.68 -14.72
N PHE A 142 -10.40 12.82 -14.36
CA PHE A 142 -11.06 12.80 -13.05
C PHE A 142 -10.34 11.92 -12.02
N GLU A 143 -9.31 11.18 -12.43
CA GLU A 143 -8.51 10.35 -11.52
C GLU A 143 -7.38 11.19 -10.94
N ILE A 144 -7.49 11.48 -9.64
CA ILE A 144 -6.54 12.34 -8.95
C ILE A 144 -5.64 11.48 -8.06
N ASP A 145 -4.38 11.38 -8.47
CA ASP A 145 -3.28 10.87 -7.66
C ASP A 145 -2.64 12.04 -6.90
N PRO A 146 -2.78 12.10 -5.56
CA PRO A 146 -2.24 13.21 -4.75
C PRO A 146 -0.71 13.15 -4.61
N VAL A 147 -0.08 12.01 -4.83
CA VAL A 147 1.37 11.82 -4.69
C VAL A 147 2.11 12.31 -5.92
N TYR A 148 1.52 12.18 -7.12
CA TYR A 148 2.18 12.59 -8.35
C TYR A 148 2.61 14.08 -8.39
N PRO A 149 1.79 15.07 -7.96
CA PRO A 149 2.23 16.45 -7.80
C PRO A 149 3.43 16.62 -6.84
N VAL A 150 3.44 15.89 -5.73
CA VAL A 150 4.54 15.90 -4.76
C VAL A 150 5.82 15.36 -5.41
N MET A 151 5.74 14.25 -6.14
CA MET A 151 6.87 13.69 -6.87
C MET A 151 7.40 14.65 -7.95
N LYS A 152 6.51 15.35 -8.67
CA LYS A 152 6.92 16.38 -9.64
C LYS A 152 7.65 17.54 -8.96
N LEU A 153 7.19 17.98 -7.79
CA LEU A 153 7.88 19.01 -7.00
C LEU A 153 9.27 18.54 -6.57
N MET A 154 9.38 17.33 -6.00
CA MET A 154 10.67 16.76 -5.62
C MET A 154 11.62 16.58 -6.81
N HIS A 155 11.08 16.25 -7.99
CA HIS A 155 11.86 16.18 -9.22
C HIS A 155 12.38 17.55 -9.67
N TYR A 156 11.52 18.57 -9.62
CA TYR A 156 11.88 19.95 -9.91
C TYR A 156 12.97 20.47 -8.97
N LEU A 157 12.86 20.13 -7.68
CA LEU A 157 13.85 20.45 -6.65
C LEU A 157 15.13 19.59 -6.74
N LYS A 158 15.23 18.69 -7.74
CA LYS A 158 16.37 17.78 -7.95
C LYS A 158 16.66 16.82 -6.78
N ILE A 159 15.67 16.58 -5.92
CA ILE A 159 15.76 15.59 -4.84
C ILE A 159 15.64 14.18 -5.45
N ILE A 160 14.77 14.01 -6.44
CA ILE A 160 14.58 12.75 -7.18
C ILE A 160 14.66 12.96 -8.69
N LYS A 161 14.88 11.87 -9.43
CA LYS A 161 14.80 11.86 -10.90
C LYS A 161 13.66 10.96 -11.36
N LEU A 162 12.57 11.55 -11.84
CA LEU A 162 11.49 10.79 -12.46
C LEU A 162 11.96 10.22 -13.79
N ARG A 163 11.73 8.92 -13.99
CA ARG A 163 11.93 8.26 -15.28
C ARG A 163 10.59 8.24 -16.01
N LYS A 164 10.66 8.40 -17.34
CA LYS A 164 9.49 8.20 -18.18
C LYS A 164 9.17 6.71 -18.16
N ALA A 165 7.97 6.36 -17.68
CA ALA A 165 7.46 5.01 -17.79
C ALA A 165 7.04 4.75 -19.24
N PHE A 166 7.36 3.57 -19.76
CA PHE A 166 6.94 3.08 -21.06
C PHE A 166 5.82 2.06 -20.90
#